data_AF-A0ABC9G1S7-F1
#
_entry.id   AF-A0ABC9G1S7-F1
#
_cell.length_a   1.000
_cell.length_b   1.000
_cell.length_c   1.000
_cell.angle_alpha   90.00
_cell.angle_beta   90.00
_cell.angle_gamma   90.00
#
_symmetry.space_group_name_H-M   'P 1'
#
loop_
_entity.id
_entity.type
_entity.pdbx_description
1 polymer ?
#
loop_
_entity_poly.entity_id
_entity_poly.type
_entity_poly.pdbx_seq_one_letter_code
_entity_poly.pdbx_strand_id
1 'polypeptide(L)'
;MPPSITCSVKCRPHPRLAPQPPAAALELLAARCAPAAAELRAASTRCRSPPSLSLSRSADSAEPRAPCRGTPSARRARAAVAAGGDDGDGDPPALMLAGALSRYAIFRDDLVRRAFFAAEAAHRGQVRASGDPYLEHCVETAALLAELGAGPAVVAAGLLHDTVDDAGLDYGFISEQFDAGVADLVKGVSNLSHFSKLARRNDTASRMDEADRLRIVFLATEDARAVLIKLADRLHNMRTLDSLPRIKQQCFAKETLEIFAPLANQLGILNWKEQLENLCFKYLHTDKFDELSTNLLEFYNRDMITAATRRLEQALDVRGLFYYAVYGRHKSIYSIHSKMARKKLAMDEIYDIHGVRVIVKNRSDCFAALEIVHHLWPRIPGKFKDYISSPKTNGYQSLHTVVLTKELLPLEIQIRTRDMHLQAEFGIAAHWRYKEGVRNRSSSVPGMVEWVRKVVTFLVILLENEKMSVQELPKNSTISDLLKRSANYGMPLRLRLNCQVVHNWNQELKMGDVLELIPSTPCKYGSHTRDFHQMFDHRLAVSQS
;
A
#
# COMPACT_ATOMS: atom_id res chain seq x y z
N MET A 1 59.09 -27.66 -28.43
CA MET A 1 57.62 -27.58 -28.51
C MET A 1 57.24 -26.20 -29.06
N PRO A 2 56.19 -26.09 -29.88
CA PRO A 2 55.94 -24.97 -30.80
C PRO A 2 55.41 -23.70 -30.08
N PRO A 3 55.31 -22.55 -30.79
CA PRO A 3 55.50 -21.24 -30.20
C PRO A 3 54.22 -20.55 -29.70
N SER A 4 54.48 -19.60 -28.81
CA SER A 4 53.66 -18.52 -28.29
C SER A 4 52.83 -17.76 -29.33
N ILE A 5 51.53 -17.60 -29.05
CA ILE A 5 50.67 -16.57 -29.64
C ILE A 5 50.24 -15.63 -28.50
N THR A 6 50.84 -14.45 -28.47
CA THR A 6 50.42 -13.29 -27.68
C THR A 6 49.24 -12.63 -28.36
N CYS A 7 48.10 -12.51 -27.66
CA CYS A 7 47.02 -11.61 -28.05
C CYS A 7 46.78 -10.62 -26.91
N SER A 8 47.22 -9.37 -27.14
CA SER A 8 47.04 -8.24 -26.26
C SER A 8 45.66 -7.62 -26.45
N VAL A 9 44.75 -7.83 -25.49
CA VAL A 9 43.48 -7.08 -25.41
C VAL A 9 43.64 -6.00 -24.33
N LYS A 10 43.79 -4.76 -24.76
CA LYS A 10 43.72 -3.56 -23.92
C LYS A 10 42.25 -3.36 -23.48
N CYS A 11 41.92 -3.76 -22.25
CA CYS A 11 40.67 -3.33 -21.62
C CYS A 11 40.86 -1.95 -20.96
N ARG A 12 40.05 -0.98 -21.39
CA ARG A 12 39.90 0.34 -20.73
C ARG A 12 39.26 0.16 -19.35
N PRO A 13 39.60 0.97 -18.34
CA PRO A 13 38.99 0.89 -17.02
C PRO A 13 37.54 1.40 -17.07
N HIS A 14 36.59 0.59 -16.60
CA HIS A 14 35.22 1.02 -16.32
C HIS A 14 35.21 1.94 -15.09
N PRO A 15 34.40 3.03 -15.09
CA PRO A 15 34.29 3.91 -13.93
C PRO A 15 33.57 3.18 -12.78
N ARG A 16 34.24 3.11 -11.62
CA ARG A 16 33.61 2.69 -10.35
C ARG A 16 32.54 3.72 -9.97
N LEU A 17 31.28 3.29 -9.95
CA LEU A 17 30.21 4.04 -9.28
C LEU A 17 30.52 4.05 -7.78
N ALA A 18 30.79 5.23 -7.23
CA ALA A 18 30.96 5.44 -5.80
C ALA A 18 29.61 5.24 -5.08
N PRO A 19 29.59 4.61 -3.89
CA PRO A 19 28.38 4.52 -3.08
C PRO A 19 28.04 5.91 -2.50
N GLN A 20 26.87 6.44 -2.85
CA GLN A 20 26.28 7.62 -2.21
C GLN A 20 26.00 7.29 -0.72
N PRO A 21 26.42 8.14 0.25
CA PRO A 21 26.14 7.89 1.66
C PRO A 21 24.68 8.21 2.02
N PRO A 22 24.06 7.49 2.97
CA PRO A 22 22.66 7.68 3.36
C PRO A 22 22.43 8.91 4.29
N ALA A 23 23.36 9.85 4.36
CA ALA A 23 23.30 10.97 5.31
C ALA A 23 22.54 12.21 4.81
N ALA A 24 22.28 12.33 3.50
CA ALA A 24 21.66 13.53 2.92
C ALA A 24 20.13 13.63 3.14
N ALA A 25 19.47 12.58 3.61
CA ALA A 25 18.02 12.56 3.81
C ALA A 25 17.56 13.10 5.18
N LEU A 26 18.45 13.24 6.17
CA LEU A 26 18.10 13.74 7.50
C LEU A 26 18.31 15.26 7.68
N GLU A 27 19.24 15.88 6.96
CA GLU A 27 19.45 17.35 7.07
C GLU A 27 18.30 18.16 6.47
N LEU A 28 17.60 17.63 5.47
CA LEU A 28 16.43 18.27 4.84
C LEU A 28 15.18 18.30 5.75
N LEU A 29 15.13 17.46 6.78
CA LEU A 29 14.04 17.45 7.77
C LEU A 29 14.31 18.38 8.96
N ALA A 30 15.58 18.62 9.30
CA ALA A 30 15.96 19.54 10.39
C ALA A 30 15.88 21.02 9.98
N ALA A 31 16.12 21.35 8.70
CA ALA A 31 16.13 22.74 8.22
C ALA A 31 14.73 23.40 8.12
N ARG A 32 13.63 22.64 8.25
CA ARG A 32 12.25 23.16 8.20
C ARG A 32 11.66 23.52 9.57
N CYS A 33 12.39 23.26 10.65
CA CYS A 33 11.96 23.54 12.02
C CYS A 33 13.00 24.41 12.75
N ALA A 34 13.18 25.66 12.32
CA ALA A 34 13.84 26.69 13.11
C ALA A 34 12.95 27.94 13.15
N PRO A 35 12.52 28.42 14.33
CA PRO A 35 11.90 29.73 14.41
C PRO A 35 13.00 30.80 14.31
N ALA A 36 12.80 31.76 13.42
CA ALA A 36 13.62 32.94 13.31
C ALA A 36 13.49 33.78 14.60
N ALA A 37 14.51 33.72 15.46
CA ALA A 37 14.74 34.73 16.48
C ALA A 37 15.54 35.87 15.82
N ALA A 38 14.88 36.99 15.55
CA ALA A 38 15.54 38.25 15.24
C ALA A 38 14.82 39.40 15.95
N GLU A 39 15.62 40.21 16.61
CA GLU A 39 15.30 41.34 17.46
C GLU A 39 14.47 42.42 16.74
N LEU A 40 13.43 42.95 17.40
CA LEU A 40 12.95 44.30 17.17
C LEU A 40 12.58 44.95 18.51
N ARG A 41 13.34 46.00 18.83
CA ARG A 41 13.15 46.90 19.97
C ARG A 41 11.88 47.76 19.80
N ALA A 42 11.32 48.10 20.96
CA ALA A 42 10.54 49.31 21.29
C ALA A 42 9.12 49.45 20.70
N ALA A 43 8.09 49.40 21.56
CA ALA A 43 7.45 50.59 22.14
C ALA A 43 6.12 50.21 22.80
N SER A 44 5.93 50.71 24.02
CA SER A 44 4.72 50.57 24.81
C SER A 44 3.58 51.43 24.26
N THR A 45 2.38 50.84 24.06
CA THR A 45 1.15 51.61 24.24
C THR A 45 0.01 50.72 24.71
N ARG A 46 -0.71 51.24 25.70
CA ARG A 46 -1.80 50.63 26.46
C ARG A 46 -3.05 50.39 25.62
N CYS A 47 -3.87 49.47 26.14
CA CYS A 47 -5.27 49.67 26.56
C CYS A 47 -6.36 48.81 25.87
N ARG A 48 -7.15 48.23 26.79
CA ARG A 48 -8.60 47.98 26.77
C ARG A 48 -9.12 46.71 26.09
N SER A 49 -9.41 45.75 26.94
CA SER A 49 -10.49 44.77 26.80
C SER A 49 -11.86 45.43 26.62
N PRO A 50 -12.78 44.71 25.96
CA PRO A 50 -14.15 44.62 26.45
C PRO A 50 -14.67 43.15 26.50
N PRO A 51 -15.85 42.92 27.12
CA PRO A 51 -16.14 41.69 27.84
C PRO A 51 -17.05 40.69 27.11
N SER A 52 -17.08 39.50 27.72
CA SER A 52 -18.08 38.42 27.66
C SER A 52 -19.55 38.85 27.58
N LEU A 53 -20.39 38.08 26.87
CA LEU A 53 -21.45 37.22 27.45
C LEU A 53 -22.47 36.68 26.42
N SER A 54 -22.80 35.39 26.62
CA SER A 54 -24.12 34.72 26.59
C SER A 54 -25.00 34.62 25.33
N LEU A 55 -25.33 33.35 25.06
CA LEU A 55 -26.54 32.77 24.47
C LEU A 55 -27.86 33.52 24.73
N SER A 56 -28.74 33.58 23.73
CA SER A 56 -30.12 33.08 23.80
C SER A 56 -30.87 33.18 22.45
N ARG A 57 -31.86 32.29 22.32
CA ARG A 57 -32.79 32.03 21.22
C ARG A 57 -33.77 33.19 20.96
N SER A 58 -34.26 33.32 19.72
CA SER A 58 -35.69 33.19 19.35
C SER A 58 -35.93 33.47 17.86
N ALA A 59 -37.05 32.90 17.38
CA ALA A 59 -37.55 32.85 16.01
C ALA A 59 -38.07 34.19 15.47
N ASP A 60 -38.14 34.38 14.13
CA ASP A 60 -39.43 34.39 13.41
C ASP A 60 -39.33 34.48 11.87
N SER A 61 -40.28 33.79 11.22
CA SER A 61 -41.04 34.04 9.98
C SER A 61 -40.45 34.37 8.57
N ALA A 62 -40.92 33.54 7.60
CA ALA A 62 -41.52 33.86 6.28
C ALA A 62 -40.68 34.08 4.98
N GLU A 63 -40.51 32.99 4.20
CA GLU A 63 -40.93 32.75 2.79
C GLU A 63 -40.51 33.70 1.59
N PRO A 64 -40.66 33.31 0.30
CA PRO A 64 -39.93 32.25 -0.42
C PRO A 64 -39.41 32.74 -1.82
N ARG A 65 -38.31 32.20 -2.38
CA ARG A 65 -38.03 32.30 -3.83
C ARG A 65 -37.46 31.02 -4.43
N ALA A 66 -38.05 30.69 -5.58
CA ALA A 66 -38.00 29.44 -6.34
C ALA A 66 -36.67 29.21 -7.10
N PRO A 67 -36.47 28.01 -7.71
CA PRO A 67 -35.15 27.46 -8.01
C PRO A 67 -34.68 27.79 -9.45
N CYS A 68 -33.40 28.16 -9.58
CA CYS A 68 -32.75 28.23 -10.89
C CYS A 68 -32.25 26.83 -11.28
N ARG A 69 -33.00 26.18 -12.18
CA ARG A 69 -32.52 25.07 -13.01
C ARG A 69 -31.54 25.61 -14.05
N GLY A 70 -30.42 24.91 -14.23
CA GLY A 70 -29.48 25.16 -15.31
C GLY A 70 -28.34 24.15 -15.28
N THR A 71 -28.58 22.96 -15.82
CA THR A 71 -27.56 21.96 -16.15
C THR A 71 -26.73 22.44 -17.34
N PRO A 72 -25.39 22.33 -17.34
CA PRO A 72 -24.62 22.45 -18.57
C PRO A 72 -24.68 21.11 -19.31
N SER A 73 -25.33 21.12 -20.48
CA SER A 73 -25.38 19.99 -21.40
C SER A 73 -24.00 19.64 -21.95
N ALA A 74 -23.73 18.34 -22.04
CA ALA A 74 -22.64 17.75 -22.80
C ALA A 74 -22.67 18.19 -24.27
N ARG A 75 -21.82 19.16 -24.63
CA ARG A 75 -21.35 19.37 -26.00
C ARG A 75 -20.13 20.26 -26.02
N ARG A 76 -18.93 19.68 -25.84
CA ARG A 76 -17.65 20.25 -26.29
C ARG A 76 -16.58 19.15 -26.37
N ALA A 77 -16.82 18.18 -27.25
CA ALA A 77 -15.75 17.43 -27.89
C ALA A 77 -15.69 17.90 -29.35
N ARG A 78 -14.95 19.02 -29.58
CA ARG A 78 -14.23 19.36 -30.83
C ARG A 78 -13.73 20.81 -30.78
N ALA A 79 -12.44 20.93 -31.12
CA ALA A 79 -11.71 22.10 -31.59
C ALA A 79 -11.62 23.33 -30.65
N ALA A 80 -10.46 23.45 -30.00
CA ALA A 80 -9.81 24.74 -29.77
C ALA A 80 -8.29 24.50 -29.70
N VAL A 81 -7.64 24.53 -30.87
CA VAL A 81 -6.24 24.95 -30.95
C VAL A 81 -6.29 26.47 -30.75
N ALA A 82 -6.03 26.91 -29.52
CA ALA A 82 -5.83 28.32 -29.21
C ALA A 82 -4.43 28.44 -28.61
N ALA A 83 -3.55 29.05 -29.41
CA ALA A 83 -2.24 29.50 -29.01
C ALA A 83 -2.33 30.43 -27.79
N GLY A 84 -1.42 30.23 -26.84
CA GLY A 84 -1.23 31.15 -25.72
C GLY A 84 -0.03 30.75 -24.88
N GLY A 85 0.95 31.66 -24.80
CA GLY A 85 1.90 31.76 -23.69
C GLY A 85 3.14 30.87 -23.76
N ASP A 86 4.21 31.40 -24.34
CA ASP A 86 5.59 30.98 -24.06
C ASP A 86 5.96 31.47 -22.65
N ASP A 87 5.74 30.63 -21.64
CA ASP A 87 6.36 30.75 -20.32
C ASP A 87 7.17 29.46 -20.09
N GLY A 88 8.47 29.62 -19.87
CA GLY A 88 9.46 28.55 -19.77
C GLY A 88 9.37 27.70 -18.50
N ASP A 89 8.18 27.22 -18.14
CA ASP A 89 7.95 26.15 -17.17
C ASP A 89 7.47 24.91 -17.94
N GLY A 90 8.22 23.81 -17.88
CA GLY A 90 7.89 22.60 -18.62
C GLY A 90 6.47 22.09 -18.30
N ASP A 91 5.77 21.57 -19.30
CA ASP A 91 4.43 20.99 -19.16
C ASP A 91 4.38 20.06 -17.92
N PRO A 92 3.56 20.34 -16.88
CA PRO A 92 3.62 19.64 -15.60
C PRO A 92 3.55 18.10 -15.70
N PRO A 93 2.73 17.50 -16.58
CA PRO A 93 2.76 16.05 -16.84
C PRO A 93 4.09 15.54 -17.42
N ALA A 94 4.73 16.31 -18.30
CA ALA A 94 6.01 15.92 -18.88
C ALA A 94 7.12 15.88 -17.82
N LEU A 95 7.10 16.81 -16.87
CA LEU A 95 8.01 16.81 -15.71
C LEU A 95 7.75 15.60 -14.80
N MET A 96 6.49 15.25 -14.53
CA MET A 96 6.14 14.06 -13.75
C MET A 96 6.66 12.77 -14.41
N LEU A 97 6.46 12.62 -15.73
CA LEU A 97 6.99 11.48 -16.48
C LEU A 97 8.52 11.45 -16.46
N ALA A 98 9.18 12.60 -16.64
CA ALA A 98 10.64 12.69 -16.57
C ALA A 98 11.18 12.31 -15.18
N GLY A 99 10.51 12.72 -14.11
CA GLY A 99 10.83 12.33 -12.73
C GLY A 99 10.58 10.84 -12.44
N ALA A 100 9.57 10.23 -13.06
CA ALA A 100 9.36 8.79 -12.98
C ALA A 100 10.44 8.01 -13.76
N LEU A 101 10.79 8.48 -14.96
CA LEU A 101 11.82 7.91 -15.84
C LEU A 101 13.23 7.96 -15.24
N SER A 102 13.56 9.00 -14.47
CA SER A 102 14.85 9.12 -13.80
C SER A 102 15.00 8.12 -12.66
N ARG A 103 13.88 7.79 -11.98
CA ARG A 103 13.84 6.81 -10.89
C ARG A 103 13.79 5.37 -11.41
N TYR A 104 12.96 5.11 -12.42
CA TYR A 104 12.67 3.75 -12.88
C TYR A 104 12.62 3.65 -14.41
N ALA A 105 13.49 2.80 -14.97
CA ALA A 105 13.59 2.60 -16.42
C ALA A 105 12.31 2.02 -17.05
N ILE A 106 11.45 1.35 -16.27
CA ILE A 106 10.20 0.74 -16.75
C ILE A 106 9.21 1.76 -17.32
N PHE A 107 9.31 3.05 -16.94
CA PHE A 107 8.50 4.11 -17.53
C PHE A 107 8.89 4.43 -18.98
N ARG A 108 9.98 3.87 -19.50
CA ARG A 108 10.35 3.95 -20.93
C ARG A 108 9.55 2.98 -21.79
N ASP A 109 8.98 1.93 -21.19
CA ASP A 109 8.21 0.93 -21.90
C ASP A 109 6.98 1.56 -22.57
N ASP A 110 6.73 1.19 -23.82
CA ASP A 110 5.66 1.79 -24.63
C ASP A 110 4.27 1.56 -24.02
N LEU A 111 4.04 0.42 -23.36
CA LEU A 111 2.78 0.14 -22.66
C LEU A 111 2.58 1.11 -21.49
N VAL A 112 3.64 1.32 -20.70
CA VAL A 112 3.61 2.20 -19.52
C VAL A 112 3.45 3.66 -19.94
N ARG A 113 4.13 4.09 -21.02
CA ARG A 113 3.97 5.44 -21.58
C ARG A 113 2.55 5.69 -22.07
N ARG A 114 1.96 4.74 -22.80
CA ARG A 114 0.56 4.86 -23.25
C ARG A 114 -0.40 4.95 -22.06
N ALA A 115 -0.18 4.14 -21.02
CA ALA A 115 -0.98 4.20 -19.79
C ALA A 115 -0.83 5.55 -19.06
N PHE A 116 0.36 6.13 -19.05
CA PHE A 116 0.60 7.46 -18.48
C PHE A 116 -0.24 8.52 -19.18
N PHE A 117 -0.18 8.60 -20.51
CA PHE A 117 -0.95 9.61 -21.26
C PHE A 117 -2.47 9.38 -21.16
N ALA A 118 -2.92 8.12 -21.08
CA ALA A 118 -4.32 7.81 -20.84
C ALA A 118 -4.78 8.27 -19.45
N ALA A 119 -3.97 8.05 -18.40
CA ALA A 119 -4.25 8.53 -17.05
C ALA A 119 -4.23 10.06 -16.97
N GLU A 120 -3.28 10.72 -17.64
CA GLU A 120 -3.22 12.18 -17.73
C GLU A 120 -4.48 12.75 -18.38
N ALA A 121 -4.91 12.18 -19.51
CA ALA A 121 -6.11 12.59 -20.20
C ALA A 121 -7.37 12.38 -19.34
N ALA A 122 -7.46 11.23 -18.64
CA ALA A 122 -8.60 10.89 -17.80
C ALA A 122 -8.72 11.83 -16.59
N HIS A 123 -7.61 12.11 -15.91
CA HIS A 123 -7.60 12.92 -14.68
C HIS A 123 -7.29 14.40 -14.94
N ARG A 124 -7.45 14.88 -16.18
CA ARG A 124 -7.14 16.27 -16.55
C ARG A 124 -8.01 17.26 -15.76
N GLY A 125 -7.36 18.15 -15.02
CA GLY A 125 -8.03 19.15 -14.17
C GLY A 125 -8.56 18.60 -12.84
N GLN A 126 -8.33 17.32 -12.54
CA GLN A 126 -8.70 16.72 -11.26
C GLN A 126 -7.58 16.93 -10.23
N VAL A 127 -7.99 17.34 -9.03
CA VAL A 127 -7.08 17.59 -7.89
C VAL A 127 -7.48 16.76 -6.69
N ARG A 128 -6.50 16.39 -5.86
CA ARG A 128 -6.73 15.69 -4.59
C ARG A 128 -7.11 16.68 -3.49
N ALA A 129 -7.53 16.15 -2.34
CA ALA A 129 -7.79 16.95 -1.14
C ALA A 129 -6.56 17.70 -0.63
N SER A 130 -5.34 17.26 -0.97
CA SER A 130 -4.09 17.98 -0.68
C SER A 130 -3.87 19.20 -1.56
N GLY A 131 -4.58 19.32 -2.69
CA GLY A 131 -4.35 20.32 -3.73
C GLY A 131 -3.48 19.81 -4.89
N ASP A 132 -2.81 18.66 -4.72
CA ASP A 132 -1.93 18.11 -5.76
C ASP A 132 -2.74 17.54 -6.95
N PRO A 133 -2.18 17.54 -8.17
CA PRO A 133 -2.81 16.91 -9.33
C PRO A 133 -3.07 15.43 -9.07
N TYR A 134 -4.24 14.93 -9.46
CA TYR A 134 -4.59 13.52 -9.24
C TYR A 134 -3.63 12.57 -9.98
N LEU A 135 -3.10 12.98 -11.13
CA LEU A 135 -2.10 12.23 -11.88
C LEU A 135 -0.85 11.88 -11.06
N GLU A 136 -0.43 12.76 -10.13
CA GLU A 136 0.72 12.50 -9.27
C GLU A 136 0.51 11.25 -8.42
N HIS A 137 -0.71 11.04 -7.93
CA HIS A 137 -1.05 9.84 -7.19
C HIS A 137 -0.95 8.56 -8.04
N CYS A 138 -1.44 8.61 -9.28
CA CYS A 138 -1.30 7.50 -10.22
C CYS A 138 0.18 7.17 -10.48
N VAL A 139 1.01 8.21 -10.66
CA VAL A 139 2.45 8.06 -10.92
C VAL A 139 3.19 7.49 -9.71
N GLU A 140 2.90 7.96 -8.50
CA GLU A 140 3.54 7.43 -7.28
C GLU A 140 3.09 5.99 -6.97
N THR A 141 1.81 5.66 -7.22
CA THR A 141 1.33 4.27 -7.13
C THR A 141 2.07 3.36 -8.12
N ALA A 142 2.27 3.81 -9.36
CA ALA A 142 3.06 3.08 -10.36
C ALA A 142 4.55 3.00 -10.00
N ALA A 143 5.12 4.05 -9.40
CA ALA A 143 6.50 4.10 -8.94
C ALA A 143 6.75 3.10 -7.80
N LEU A 144 5.82 2.96 -6.86
CA LEU A 144 5.86 1.92 -5.82
C LEU A 144 5.87 0.51 -6.41
N LEU A 145 5.06 0.26 -7.44
CA LEU A 145 5.05 -1.03 -8.13
C LEU A 145 6.35 -1.30 -8.89
N ALA A 146 6.92 -0.27 -9.53
CA ALA A 146 8.24 -0.34 -10.15
C ALA A 146 9.35 -0.60 -9.12
N GLU A 147 9.25 -0.03 -7.91
CA GLU A 147 10.16 -0.28 -6.79
C GLU A 147 10.12 -1.74 -6.33
N LEU A 148 8.98 -2.43 -6.48
CA LEU A 148 8.91 -3.87 -6.22
C LEU A 148 9.50 -4.72 -7.36
N GLY A 149 9.76 -4.12 -8.53
CA GLY A 149 10.13 -4.82 -9.76
C GLY A 149 8.93 -5.51 -10.43
N ALA A 150 7.75 -4.91 -10.34
CA ALA A 150 6.59 -5.37 -11.08
C ALA A 150 6.77 -5.12 -12.59
N GLY A 151 6.28 -6.04 -13.43
CA GLY A 151 6.41 -5.93 -14.88
C GLY A 151 5.50 -4.84 -15.50
N PRO A 152 5.69 -4.52 -16.79
CA PRO A 152 5.04 -3.38 -17.46
C PRO A 152 3.52 -3.37 -17.35
N ALA A 153 2.87 -4.53 -17.45
CA ALA A 153 1.40 -4.63 -17.34
C ALA A 153 0.87 -4.22 -15.96
N VAL A 154 1.59 -4.53 -14.88
CA VAL A 154 1.18 -4.19 -13.50
C VAL A 154 1.41 -2.70 -13.24
N VAL A 155 2.53 -2.17 -13.73
CA VAL A 155 2.84 -0.72 -13.61
C VAL A 155 1.85 0.11 -14.43
N ALA A 156 1.52 -0.33 -15.65
CA ALA A 156 0.50 0.29 -16.49
C ALA A 156 -0.89 0.26 -15.83
N ALA A 157 -1.30 -0.89 -15.28
CA ALA A 157 -2.55 -0.99 -14.53
C ALA A 157 -2.54 -0.10 -13.26
N GLY A 158 -1.38 0.07 -12.61
CA GLY A 158 -1.20 1.01 -11.51
C GLY A 158 -1.39 2.48 -11.90
N LEU A 159 -0.98 2.88 -13.11
CA LEU A 159 -1.29 4.23 -13.63
C LEU A 159 -2.78 4.41 -13.89
N LEU A 160 -3.47 3.36 -14.32
CA LEU A 160 -4.87 3.39 -14.73
C LEU A 160 -5.87 3.06 -13.60
N HIS A 161 -5.39 2.75 -12.39
CA HIS A 161 -6.19 2.05 -11.38
C HIS A 161 -7.48 2.76 -10.95
N ASP A 162 -7.47 4.09 -10.90
CA ASP A 162 -8.63 4.91 -10.51
C ASP A 162 -9.27 5.65 -11.72
N THR A 163 -8.87 5.31 -12.95
CA THR A 163 -9.42 5.95 -14.16
C THR A 163 -10.89 5.58 -14.43
N VAL A 164 -11.28 4.34 -14.10
CA VAL A 164 -12.67 3.87 -14.25
C VAL A 164 -13.56 4.43 -13.13
N ASP A 165 -13.07 4.38 -11.89
CA ASP A 165 -13.83 4.75 -10.69
C ASP A 165 -14.02 6.26 -10.55
N ASP A 166 -12.93 7.03 -10.71
CA ASP A 166 -12.90 8.45 -10.34
C ASP A 166 -12.92 9.39 -11.57
N ALA A 167 -12.43 8.94 -12.73
CA ALA A 167 -12.47 9.70 -13.98
C ALA A 167 -13.57 9.24 -14.96
N GLY A 168 -14.24 8.11 -14.71
CA GLY A 168 -15.34 7.61 -15.52
C GLY A 168 -14.93 7.12 -16.91
N LEU A 169 -13.66 6.70 -17.07
CA LEU A 169 -13.17 6.10 -18.31
C LEU A 169 -13.89 4.76 -18.57
N ASP A 170 -14.34 4.54 -19.80
CA ASP A 170 -15.05 3.31 -20.14
C ASP A 170 -14.13 2.09 -20.14
N TYR A 171 -14.61 0.99 -19.58
CA TYR A 171 -13.86 -0.27 -19.55
C TYR A 171 -13.63 -0.86 -20.95
N GLY A 172 -14.59 -0.65 -21.86
CA GLY A 172 -14.45 -1.05 -23.26
C GLY A 172 -13.26 -0.34 -23.91
N PHE A 173 -13.12 0.96 -23.68
CA PHE A 173 -11.97 1.73 -24.15
C PHE A 173 -10.63 1.19 -23.61
N ILE A 174 -10.54 0.85 -22.32
CA ILE A 174 -9.31 0.25 -21.75
C ILE A 174 -9.00 -1.09 -22.45
N SER A 175 -10.03 -1.91 -22.67
CA SER A 175 -9.88 -3.24 -23.30
C SER A 175 -9.48 -3.17 -24.77
N GLU A 176 -9.84 -2.09 -25.46
CA GLU A 176 -9.46 -1.85 -26.86
C GLU A 176 -8.04 -1.27 -26.99
N GLN A 177 -7.66 -0.36 -26.08
CA GLN A 177 -6.38 0.35 -26.14
C GLN A 177 -5.22 -0.41 -25.49
N PHE A 178 -5.52 -1.28 -24.52
CA PHE A 178 -4.55 -2.04 -23.74
C PHE A 178 -4.83 -3.54 -23.85
N ASP A 179 -3.80 -4.35 -23.59
CA ASP A 179 -3.92 -5.80 -23.62
C ASP A 179 -4.96 -6.30 -22.60
N ALA A 180 -5.60 -7.43 -22.89
CA ALA A 180 -6.61 -8.04 -22.00
C ALA A 180 -6.10 -8.20 -20.56
N GLY A 181 -4.81 -8.53 -20.38
CA GLY A 181 -4.21 -8.65 -19.06
C GLY A 181 -4.14 -7.35 -18.26
N VAL A 182 -4.04 -6.17 -18.91
CA VAL A 182 -4.08 -4.86 -18.21
C VAL A 182 -5.53 -4.52 -17.86
N ALA A 183 -6.46 -4.71 -18.80
CA ALA A 183 -7.88 -4.46 -18.57
C ALA A 183 -8.41 -5.30 -17.39
N ASP A 184 -8.12 -6.60 -17.36
CA ASP A 184 -8.51 -7.50 -16.26
C ASP A 184 -7.94 -7.03 -14.91
N LEU A 185 -6.70 -6.52 -14.88
CA LEU A 185 -6.10 -5.98 -13.65
C LEU A 185 -6.82 -4.70 -13.20
N VAL A 186 -7.09 -3.76 -14.10
CA VAL A 186 -7.81 -2.53 -13.75
C VAL A 186 -9.21 -2.84 -13.22
N LYS A 187 -9.91 -3.80 -13.83
CA LYS A 187 -11.20 -4.30 -13.34
C LYS A 187 -11.10 -4.89 -11.94
N GLY A 188 -10.12 -5.78 -11.71
CA GLY A 188 -9.89 -6.37 -10.40
C GLY A 188 -9.59 -5.31 -9.33
N VAL A 189 -8.83 -4.27 -9.67
CA VAL A 189 -8.55 -3.16 -8.75
C VAL A 189 -9.79 -2.34 -8.44
N SER A 190 -10.62 -2.02 -9.43
CA SER A 190 -11.91 -1.34 -9.23
C SER A 190 -12.85 -2.16 -8.32
N ASN A 191 -12.92 -3.48 -8.50
CA ASN A 191 -13.67 -4.38 -7.60
C ASN A 191 -13.16 -4.29 -6.16
N LEU A 192 -11.84 -4.38 -5.96
CA LEU A 192 -11.22 -4.27 -4.63
C LEU A 192 -11.45 -2.88 -4.01
N SER A 193 -11.40 -1.81 -4.82
CA SER A 193 -11.76 -0.45 -4.42
C SER A 193 -13.20 -0.38 -3.92
N HIS A 194 -14.14 -1.01 -4.63
CA HIS A 194 -15.53 -1.09 -4.23
C HIS A 194 -15.70 -1.85 -2.91
N PHE A 195 -15.06 -3.01 -2.74
CA PHE A 195 -15.14 -3.79 -1.49
C PHE A 195 -14.55 -3.03 -0.31
N SER A 196 -13.44 -2.34 -0.52
CA SER A 196 -12.80 -1.47 0.47
C SER A 196 -13.71 -0.30 0.87
N LYS A 197 -14.35 0.37 -0.12
CA LYS A 197 -15.35 1.43 0.12
C LYS A 197 -16.51 0.91 0.96
N LEU A 198 -16.99 -0.29 0.69
CA LEU A 198 -18.08 -0.93 1.42
C LEU A 198 -17.71 -1.36 2.85
N ALA A 199 -16.55 -1.99 3.02
CA ALA A 199 -16.03 -2.40 4.31
C ALA A 199 -15.85 -1.22 5.28
N ARG A 200 -15.46 -0.04 4.75
CA ARG A 200 -15.42 1.20 5.54
C ARG A 200 -16.79 1.69 5.99
N ARG A 201 -17.80 1.67 5.11
CA ARG A 201 -19.16 2.13 5.46
C ARG A 201 -19.81 1.27 6.53
N ASN A 202 -19.57 -0.04 6.48
CA ASN A 202 -20.15 -1.01 7.41
C ASN A 202 -19.31 -1.25 8.68
N ASP A 203 -18.22 -0.51 8.86
CA ASP A 203 -17.25 -0.70 9.95
C ASP A 203 -16.80 -2.17 10.08
N THR A 204 -16.69 -2.87 8.95
CA THR A 204 -16.34 -4.30 8.89
C THR A 204 -14.95 -4.55 9.49
N ALA A 205 -14.07 -3.54 9.44
CA ALA A 205 -12.76 -3.59 10.09
C ALA A 205 -12.83 -3.79 11.63
N SER A 206 -13.94 -3.42 12.29
CA SER A 206 -14.14 -3.73 13.72
C SER A 206 -14.41 -5.21 14.00
N ARG A 207 -14.88 -5.94 12.99
CA ARG A 207 -15.42 -7.30 13.13
C ARG A 207 -14.38 -8.27 12.60
N MET A 208 -13.57 -8.81 13.51
CA MET A 208 -12.35 -9.55 13.15
C MET A 208 -12.63 -10.77 12.26
N ASP A 209 -13.77 -11.44 12.46
CA ASP A 209 -14.28 -12.53 11.63
C ASP A 209 -14.61 -12.09 10.19
N GLU A 210 -15.28 -10.96 10.03
CA GLU A 210 -15.59 -10.41 8.70
C GLU A 210 -14.35 -9.84 8.01
N ALA A 211 -13.44 -9.22 8.76
CA ALA A 211 -12.15 -8.76 8.24
C ALA A 211 -11.30 -9.95 7.74
N ASP A 212 -11.25 -11.06 8.48
CA ASP A 212 -10.56 -12.28 8.06
C ASP A 212 -11.17 -12.86 6.78
N ARG A 213 -12.50 -12.95 6.71
CA ARG A 213 -13.18 -13.40 5.49
C ARG A 213 -12.94 -12.47 4.30
N LEU A 214 -12.90 -11.15 4.52
CA LEU A 214 -12.54 -10.19 3.48
C LEU A 214 -11.12 -10.36 2.96
N ARG A 215 -10.15 -10.61 3.85
CA ARG A 215 -8.76 -10.90 3.47
C ARG A 215 -8.70 -12.16 2.59
N ILE A 216 -9.47 -13.19 2.94
CA ILE A 216 -9.57 -14.43 2.18
C ILE A 216 -10.18 -14.17 0.79
N VAL A 217 -11.26 -13.39 0.72
CA VAL A 217 -11.86 -12.96 -0.54
C VAL A 217 -10.81 -12.27 -1.41
N PHE A 218 -10.13 -11.22 -0.92
CA PHE A 218 -9.16 -10.46 -1.73
C PHE A 218 -8.05 -11.34 -2.31
N LEU A 219 -7.58 -12.34 -1.57
CA LEU A 219 -6.55 -13.27 -2.04
C LEU A 219 -7.07 -14.33 -3.01
N ALA A 220 -8.34 -14.71 -2.90
CA ALA A 220 -8.91 -15.82 -3.64
C ALA A 220 -9.63 -15.39 -4.93
N THR A 221 -10.22 -14.20 -4.95
CA THR A 221 -11.05 -13.72 -6.08
C THR A 221 -10.26 -13.13 -7.21
N GLU A 222 -9.18 -12.42 -6.88
CA GLU A 222 -8.49 -11.58 -7.85
C GLU A 222 -7.10 -12.10 -8.16
N ASP A 223 -6.53 -11.60 -9.25
CA ASP A 223 -5.12 -11.75 -9.52
C ASP A 223 -4.31 -11.12 -8.36
N ALA A 224 -3.32 -11.84 -7.82
CA ALA A 224 -2.44 -11.29 -6.78
C ALA A 224 -1.78 -9.96 -7.20
N ARG A 225 -1.61 -9.75 -8.51
CA ARG A 225 -1.18 -8.48 -9.10
C ARG A 225 -2.15 -7.32 -8.84
N ALA A 226 -3.46 -7.55 -8.85
CA ALA A 226 -4.46 -6.53 -8.51
C ALA A 226 -4.41 -6.17 -7.02
N VAL A 227 -4.23 -7.17 -6.14
CA VAL A 227 -4.03 -6.93 -4.70
C VAL A 227 -2.77 -6.11 -4.45
N LEU A 228 -1.68 -6.37 -5.19
CA LEU A 228 -0.45 -5.59 -5.13
C LEU A 228 -0.65 -4.14 -5.55
N ILE A 229 -1.37 -3.89 -6.64
CA ILE A 229 -1.74 -2.53 -7.07
C ILE A 229 -2.54 -1.84 -5.97
N LYS A 230 -3.50 -2.53 -5.36
CA LYS A 230 -4.31 -1.95 -4.28
C LYS A 230 -3.49 -1.66 -3.01
N LEU A 231 -2.49 -2.47 -2.70
CA LEU A 231 -1.56 -2.20 -1.61
C LEU A 231 -0.67 -0.98 -1.89
N ALA A 232 -0.20 -0.80 -3.13
CA ALA A 232 0.57 0.36 -3.55
C ALA A 232 -0.27 1.65 -3.42
N ASP A 233 -1.48 1.64 -3.98
CA ASP A 233 -2.47 2.71 -3.84
C ASP A 233 -2.71 3.02 -2.35
N ARG A 234 -2.98 1.99 -1.53
CA ARG A 234 -3.21 2.17 -0.11
C ARG A 234 -2.00 2.78 0.62
N LEU A 235 -0.80 2.33 0.33
CA LEU A 235 0.42 2.87 0.93
C LEU A 235 0.60 4.34 0.58
N HIS A 236 0.39 4.71 -0.68
CA HIS A 236 0.47 6.11 -1.07
C HIS A 236 -0.62 6.96 -0.39
N ASN A 237 -1.86 6.47 -0.34
CA ASN A 237 -2.95 7.13 0.38
C ASN A 237 -2.63 7.37 1.86
N MET A 238 -2.03 6.40 2.53
CA MET A 238 -1.62 6.52 3.93
C MET A 238 -0.47 7.52 4.12
N ARG A 239 0.41 7.71 3.11
CA ARG A 239 1.48 8.71 3.14
C ARG A 239 0.95 10.14 2.97
N THR A 240 -0.17 10.31 2.26
CA THR A 240 -0.79 11.63 1.98
C THR A 240 -2.09 11.85 2.76
N LEU A 241 -2.25 11.17 3.91
CA LEU A 241 -3.52 11.16 4.64
C LEU A 241 -3.79 12.47 5.42
N ASP A 242 -2.75 13.27 5.65
CA ASP A 242 -2.78 14.48 6.49
C ASP A 242 -3.79 15.54 6.00
N SER A 243 -4.09 15.59 4.70
CA SER A 243 -5.05 16.56 4.13
C SER A 243 -6.52 16.22 4.41
N LEU A 244 -6.82 15.02 4.90
CA LEU A 244 -8.20 14.59 5.15
C LEU A 244 -8.68 14.99 6.55
N PRO A 245 -9.99 15.15 6.78
CA PRO A 245 -10.55 15.30 8.13
C PRO A 245 -10.22 14.11 9.04
N ARG A 246 -9.99 14.36 10.34
CA ARG A 246 -9.54 13.34 11.30
C ARG A 246 -10.40 12.07 11.35
N ILE A 247 -11.72 12.20 11.21
CA ILE A 247 -12.64 11.04 11.14
C ILE A 247 -12.28 10.14 9.95
N LYS A 248 -12.06 10.72 8.77
CA LYS A 248 -11.63 9.96 7.59
C LYS A 248 -10.24 9.35 7.79
N GLN A 249 -9.30 10.09 8.38
CA GLN A 249 -7.97 9.57 8.69
C GLN A 249 -8.06 8.31 9.57
N GLN A 250 -8.86 8.34 10.63
CA GLN A 250 -9.05 7.20 11.52
C GLN A 250 -9.71 6.01 10.83
N CYS A 251 -10.76 6.22 10.02
CA CYS A 251 -11.39 5.16 9.25
C CYS A 251 -10.40 4.48 8.29
N PHE A 252 -9.62 5.27 7.54
CA PHE A 252 -8.60 4.75 6.63
C PHE A 252 -7.49 4.00 7.37
N ALA A 253 -7.00 4.55 8.49
CA ALA A 253 -5.95 3.92 9.28
C ALA A 253 -6.42 2.59 9.92
N LYS A 254 -7.65 2.54 10.43
CA LYS A 254 -8.24 1.33 11.00
C LYS A 254 -8.40 0.23 9.95
N GLU A 255 -9.00 0.57 8.81
CA GLU A 255 -9.13 -0.36 7.69
C GLU A 255 -7.77 -0.87 7.22
N THR A 256 -6.78 0.03 7.14
CA THR A 256 -5.42 -0.32 6.72
C THR A 256 -4.75 -1.28 7.69
N LEU A 257 -4.89 -1.04 8.99
CA LEU A 257 -4.31 -1.89 10.01
C LEU A 257 -4.96 -3.28 10.04
N GLU A 258 -6.28 -3.34 9.85
CA GLU A 258 -7.06 -4.58 9.96
C GLU A 258 -7.19 -5.34 8.65
N ILE A 259 -6.95 -4.76 7.49
CA ILE A 259 -7.11 -5.47 6.20
C ILE A 259 -5.79 -5.45 5.43
N PHE A 260 -5.27 -4.27 5.12
CA PHE A 260 -4.16 -4.13 4.17
C PHE A 260 -2.79 -4.50 4.74
N ALA A 261 -2.48 -4.18 6.00
CA ALA A 261 -1.22 -4.59 6.62
C ALA A 261 -1.09 -6.13 6.77
N PRO A 262 -2.13 -6.86 7.22
CA PRO A 262 -2.15 -8.32 7.19
C PRO A 262 -2.00 -8.91 5.79
N LEU A 263 -2.65 -8.33 4.78
CA LEU A 263 -2.52 -8.75 3.38
C LEU A 263 -1.07 -8.57 2.88
N ALA A 264 -0.43 -7.44 3.15
CA ALA A 264 0.98 -7.22 2.82
C ALA A 264 1.89 -8.27 3.51
N ASN A 265 1.59 -8.62 4.77
CA ASN A 265 2.32 -9.66 5.50
C ASN A 265 2.13 -11.05 4.88
N GLN A 266 0.92 -11.38 4.42
CA GLN A 266 0.60 -12.65 3.75
C GLN A 266 1.29 -12.76 2.40
N LEU A 267 1.40 -11.67 1.63
CA LEU A 267 2.18 -11.63 0.38
C LEU A 267 3.70 -11.57 0.63
N GLY A 268 4.14 -11.49 1.89
CA GLY A 268 5.55 -11.47 2.29
C GLY A 268 6.25 -10.13 2.07
N ILE A 269 5.51 -9.04 1.83
CA ILE A 269 6.07 -7.70 1.55
C ILE A 269 6.24 -6.94 2.87
N LEU A 270 7.30 -7.25 3.60
CA LEU A 270 7.48 -6.73 4.95
C LEU A 270 7.74 -5.22 4.96
N ASN A 271 8.41 -4.67 3.95
CA ASN A 271 8.67 -3.23 3.86
C ASN A 271 7.36 -2.43 3.85
N TRP A 272 6.42 -2.80 2.98
CA TRP A 272 5.12 -2.12 2.92
C TRP A 272 4.29 -2.35 4.18
N LYS A 273 4.29 -3.57 4.71
CA LYS A 273 3.63 -3.87 5.98
C LYS A 273 4.10 -2.95 7.10
N GLU A 274 5.41 -2.86 7.33
CA GLU A 274 5.99 -2.05 8.42
C GLU A 274 5.66 -0.56 8.25
N GLN A 275 5.66 -0.06 7.01
CA GLN A 275 5.26 1.32 6.70
C GLN A 275 3.78 1.57 6.97
N LEU A 276 2.89 0.70 6.48
CA LEU A 276 1.45 0.79 6.70
C LEU A 276 1.14 0.77 8.20
N GLU A 277 1.71 -0.18 8.94
CA GLU A 277 1.53 -0.31 10.38
C GLU A 277 1.97 0.96 11.15
N ASN A 278 3.13 1.53 10.81
CA ASN A 278 3.60 2.76 11.42
C ASN A 278 2.70 3.97 11.11
N LEU A 279 2.27 4.11 9.85
CA LEU A 279 1.36 5.19 9.44
C LEU A 279 0.01 5.03 10.15
N CYS A 280 -0.54 3.82 10.22
CA CYS A 280 -1.75 3.55 10.99
C CYS A 280 -1.59 3.94 12.45
N PHE A 281 -0.46 3.60 13.06
CA PHE A 281 -0.19 3.93 14.47
C PHE A 281 -0.17 5.44 14.70
N LYS A 282 0.47 6.22 13.83
CA LYS A 282 0.49 7.69 13.86
C LYS A 282 -0.93 8.28 13.89
N TYR A 283 -1.84 7.77 13.05
CA TYR A 283 -3.19 8.31 12.93
C TYR A 283 -4.18 7.79 13.97
N LEU A 284 -4.03 6.54 14.42
CA LEU A 284 -4.92 5.94 15.42
C LEU A 284 -4.56 6.35 16.85
N HIS A 285 -3.26 6.49 17.14
CA HIS A 285 -2.74 6.72 18.48
C HIS A 285 -1.61 7.78 18.47
N THR A 286 -1.93 8.98 18.02
CA THR A 286 -0.95 10.08 17.85
C THR A 286 -0.14 10.37 19.11
N ASP A 287 -0.78 10.53 20.27
CA ASP A 287 -0.07 10.86 21.52
C ASP A 287 0.97 9.80 21.90
N LYS A 288 0.59 8.51 21.78
CA LYS A 288 1.50 7.38 22.05
C LYS A 288 2.61 7.26 21.01
N PHE A 289 2.31 7.62 19.76
CA PHE A 289 3.30 7.63 18.70
C PHE A 289 4.39 8.67 18.99
N ASP A 290 3.99 9.89 19.37
CA ASP A 290 4.91 10.99 19.67
C ASP A 290 5.75 10.71 20.93
N GLU A 291 5.13 10.14 21.97
CA GLU A 291 5.81 9.68 23.19
C GLU A 291 6.86 8.61 22.87
N LEU A 292 6.48 7.55 22.17
CA LEU A 292 7.40 6.46 21.81
C LEU A 292 8.49 6.91 20.84
N SER A 293 8.18 7.84 19.94
CA SER A 293 9.16 8.42 19.02
C SER A 293 10.24 9.20 19.79
N THR A 294 9.83 10.00 20.77
CA THR A 294 10.76 10.76 21.63
C THR A 294 11.62 9.82 22.47
N ASN A 295 11.00 8.84 23.15
CA ASN A 295 11.72 7.85 23.93
C ASN A 295 12.70 7.06 23.05
N LEU A 296 12.31 6.67 21.83
CA LEU A 296 13.19 5.93 20.93
C LEU A 296 14.42 6.73 20.53
N LEU A 297 14.31 8.05 20.34
CA LEU A 297 15.46 8.90 20.05
C LEU A 297 16.47 8.92 21.20
N GLU A 298 16.00 8.91 22.46
CA GLU A 298 16.86 8.86 23.64
C GLU A 298 17.50 7.49 23.86
N PHE A 299 16.75 6.40 23.66
CA PHE A 299 17.23 5.03 23.85
C PHE A 299 18.06 4.48 22.68
N TYR A 300 17.94 5.05 21.48
CA TYR A 300 18.61 4.54 20.29
C TYR A 300 20.08 4.96 20.24
N ASN A 301 20.96 4.07 20.68
CA ASN A 301 22.40 4.28 20.66
C ASN A 301 22.99 3.94 19.28
N ARG A 302 23.13 4.97 18.44
CA ARG A 302 23.71 4.84 17.08
C ARG A 302 25.19 4.43 17.11
N ASP A 303 25.93 4.92 18.10
CA ASP A 303 27.37 4.67 18.21
C ASP A 303 27.65 3.20 18.55
N MET A 304 26.86 2.61 19.43
CA MET A 304 26.92 1.18 19.75
C MET A 304 26.68 0.33 18.50
N ILE A 305 25.64 0.64 17.71
CA ILE A 305 25.34 -0.11 16.48
C ILE A 305 26.47 0.02 15.47
N THR A 306 27.05 1.22 15.34
CA THR A 306 28.18 1.48 14.44
C THR A 306 29.43 0.73 14.89
N ALA A 307 29.73 0.73 16.19
CA ALA A 307 30.85 -0.01 16.76
C ALA A 307 30.68 -1.53 16.61
N ALA A 308 29.48 -2.05 16.86
CA ALA A 308 29.14 -3.46 16.68
C ALA A 308 29.25 -3.88 15.21
N THR A 309 28.78 -3.04 14.28
CA THR A 309 28.88 -3.26 12.84
C THR A 309 30.34 -3.37 12.42
N ARG A 310 31.19 -2.40 12.77
CA ARG A 310 32.63 -2.41 12.45
C ARG A 310 33.35 -3.63 13.05
N ARG A 311 33.04 -3.98 14.29
CA ARG A 311 33.63 -5.15 14.96
C ARG A 311 33.24 -6.45 14.26
N LEU A 312 32.00 -6.55 13.80
CA LEU A 312 31.51 -7.71 13.07
C LEU A 312 32.16 -7.80 11.68
N GLU A 313 32.23 -6.70 10.93
CA GLU A 313 32.92 -6.64 9.63
C GLU A 313 34.38 -7.10 9.74
N GLN A 314 35.13 -6.57 10.71
CA GLN A 314 36.52 -6.98 10.96
C GLN A 314 36.64 -8.48 11.25
N ALA A 315 35.72 -9.03 12.04
CA ALA A 315 35.76 -10.46 12.38
C ALA A 315 35.40 -11.36 11.19
N LEU A 316 34.48 -10.91 10.34
CA LEU A 316 34.13 -11.59 9.09
C LEU A 316 35.32 -11.58 8.13
N ASP A 317 36.00 -10.43 7.99
CA ASP A 317 37.17 -10.27 7.13
C ASP A 317 38.35 -11.14 7.59
N VAL A 318 38.65 -11.16 8.89
CA VAL A 318 39.72 -12.00 9.47
C VAL A 318 39.49 -13.49 9.21
N ARG A 319 38.23 -13.93 9.21
CA ARG A 319 37.88 -15.32 8.89
C ARG A 319 37.69 -15.58 7.39
N GLY A 320 37.87 -14.57 6.54
CA GLY A 320 37.74 -14.68 5.09
C GLY A 320 36.31 -14.97 4.61
N LEU A 321 35.29 -14.60 5.39
CA LEU A 321 33.89 -14.85 5.01
C LEU A 321 33.36 -13.71 4.14
N PHE A 322 32.91 -14.04 2.93
CA PHE A 322 32.34 -13.05 2.02
C PHE A 322 30.92 -12.62 2.45
N TYR A 323 30.71 -11.30 2.56
CA TYR A 323 29.40 -10.69 2.80
C TYR A 323 29.13 -9.56 1.80
N TYR A 324 27.85 -9.30 1.54
CA TYR A 324 27.42 -8.19 0.68
C TYR A 324 27.24 -6.89 1.46
N ALA A 325 26.70 -6.99 2.69
CA ALA A 325 26.42 -5.82 3.53
C ALA A 325 26.28 -6.22 5.00
N VAL A 326 26.80 -5.37 5.89
CA VAL A 326 26.50 -5.37 7.33
C VAL A 326 26.00 -3.98 7.68
N TYR A 327 24.82 -3.87 8.28
CA TYR A 327 24.25 -2.57 8.62
C TYR A 327 23.30 -2.63 9.82
N GLY A 328 23.17 -1.47 10.48
CA GLY A 328 22.22 -1.28 11.58
C GLY A 328 20.77 -1.39 11.11
N ARG A 329 19.97 -2.10 11.89
CA ARG A 329 18.51 -2.22 11.71
C ARG A 329 17.84 -1.59 12.93
N HIS A 330 16.90 -0.69 12.67
CA HIS A 330 16.00 -0.17 13.68
C HIS A 330 14.65 -0.92 13.62
N LYS A 331 14.01 -1.04 14.77
CA LYS A 331 12.65 -1.60 14.88
C LYS A 331 11.62 -0.50 14.63
N SER A 332 10.53 -0.83 13.94
CA SER A 332 9.44 0.12 13.71
C SER A 332 8.73 0.49 15.02
N ILE A 333 8.26 1.74 15.15
CA ILE A 333 7.58 2.24 16.36
C ILE A 333 6.36 1.37 16.67
N TYR A 334 5.56 1.03 15.66
CA TYR A 334 4.42 0.14 15.85
C TYR A 334 4.84 -1.26 16.32
N SER A 335 5.95 -1.80 15.82
CA SER A 335 6.47 -3.09 16.27
C SER A 335 6.94 -3.06 17.72
N ILE A 336 7.49 -1.93 18.18
CA ILE A 336 7.87 -1.72 19.59
C ILE A 336 6.60 -1.70 20.44
N HIS A 337 5.64 -0.82 20.12
CA HIS A 337 4.35 -0.72 20.81
C HIS A 337 3.62 -2.06 20.88
N SER A 338 3.52 -2.77 19.75
CA SER A 338 2.86 -4.07 19.66
C SER A 338 3.53 -5.14 20.52
N LYS A 339 4.86 -5.05 20.71
CA LYS A 339 5.62 -5.97 21.55
C LYS A 339 5.48 -5.63 23.04
N MET A 340 5.46 -4.35 23.38
CA MET A 340 5.15 -3.85 24.73
C MET A 340 3.78 -4.35 25.16
N ALA A 341 2.74 -4.08 24.36
CA ALA A 341 1.37 -4.47 24.67
C ALA A 341 1.20 -5.99 24.83
N ARG A 342 1.78 -6.78 23.91
CA ARG A 342 1.62 -8.25 23.92
C ARG A 342 2.35 -8.92 25.08
N LYS A 343 3.54 -8.44 25.43
CA LYS A 343 4.37 -9.04 26.47
C LYS A 343 4.23 -8.37 27.83
N LYS A 344 3.50 -7.25 27.90
CA LYS A 344 3.40 -6.38 29.09
C LYS A 344 4.78 -5.97 29.62
N LEU A 345 5.67 -5.63 28.69
CA LEU A 345 7.05 -5.22 29.00
C LEU A 345 7.17 -3.70 28.85
N ALA A 346 8.04 -3.11 29.68
CA ALA A 346 8.51 -1.76 29.48
C ALA A 346 9.47 -1.67 28.29
N MET A 347 9.75 -0.45 27.81
CA MET A 347 10.52 -0.25 26.58
C MET A 347 11.98 -0.69 26.73
N ASP A 348 12.57 -0.45 27.88
CA ASP A 348 13.92 -0.84 28.30
C ASP A 348 14.12 -2.38 28.32
N GLU A 349 13.06 -3.15 28.56
CA GLU A 349 13.11 -4.61 28.57
C GLU A 349 13.08 -5.23 27.15
N ILE A 350 13.00 -4.41 26.11
CA ILE A 350 12.89 -4.87 24.72
C ILE A 350 14.26 -5.07 24.10
N TYR A 351 14.70 -6.33 24.12
CA TYR A 351 15.99 -6.75 23.57
C TYR A 351 16.24 -6.53 22.06
N ASP A 352 15.22 -6.18 21.27
CA ASP A 352 15.31 -6.08 19.80
C ASP A 352 15.12 -4.66 19.26
N ILE A 353 15.34 -3.65 20.10
CA ILE A 353 15.38 -2.25 19.67
C ILE A 353 16.63 -2.00 18.80
N HIS A 354 17.80 -2.42 19.29
CA HIS A 354 19.06 -2.34 18.56
C HIS A 354 19.28 -3.63 17.77
N GLY A 355 19.45 -3.50 16.45
CA GLY A 355 19.67 -4.64 15.58
C GLY A 355 20.81 -4.42 14.59
N VAL A 356 21.46 -5.51 14.20
CA VAL A 356 22.40 -5.56 13.06
C VAL A 356 21.95 -6.63 12.09
N ARG A 357 22.01 -6.32 10.80
CA ARG A 357 21.69 -7.25 9.72
C ARG A 357 22.94 -7.55 8.91
N VAL A 358 23.17 -8.84 8.67
CA VAL A 358 24.28 -9.38 7.90
C VAL A 358 23.71 -10.08 6.67
N ILE A 359 24.13 -9.63 5.49
CA ILE A 359 23.74 -10.21 4.21
C ILE A 359 24.91 -10.98 3.61
N VAL A 360 24.79 -12.30 3.51
CA VAL A 360 25.84 -13.20 3.02
C VAL A 360 25.48 -13.83 1.68
N LYS A 361 26.41 -14.61 1.10
CA LYS A 361 26.22 -15.27 -0.19
C LYS A 361 25.32 -16.49 -0.09
N ASN A 362 25.73 -17.50 0.67
CA ASN A 362 25.06 -18.80 0.71
C ASN A 362 24.51 -19.16 2.09
N ARG A 363 23.67 -20.21 2.15
CA ARG A 363 23.11 -20.73 3.40
C ARG A 363 24.20 -21.23 4.36
N SER A 364 25.27 -21.85 3.86
CA SER A 364 26.44 -22.24 4.66
C SER A 364 27.05 -21.05 5.40
N ASP A 365 27.19 -19.94 4.68
CA ASP A 365 27.82 -18.72 5.17
C ASP A 365 26.98 -18.05 6.25
N CYS A 366 25.66 -18.27 6.25
CA CYS A 366 24.78 -17.80 7.33
C CYS A 366 25.17 -18.44 8.66
N PHE A 367 25.42 -19.75 8.67
CA PHE A 367 25.80 -20.47 9.89
C PHE A 367 27.25 -20.19 10.30
N ALA A 368 28.17 -20.06 9.34
CA ALA A 368 29.53 -19.63 9.64
C ALA A 368 29.59 -18.20 10.23
N ALA A 369 28.78 -17.27 9.70
CA ALA A 369 28.64 -15.94 10.29
C ALA A 369 27.99 -15.98 11.69
N LEU A 370 27.03 -16.88 11.92
CA LEU A 370 26.44 -17.10 13.25
C LEU A 370 27.49 -17.55 14.27
N GLU A 371 28.37 -18.47 13.89
CA GLU A 371 29.48 -18.91 14.74
C GLU A 371 30.40 -17.74 15.09
N ILE A 372 30.78 -16.92 14.11
CA ILE A 372 31.61 -15.73 14.34
C ILE A 372 30.94 -14.78 15.34
N VAL A 373 29.64 -14.53 15.18
CA VAL A 373 28.86 -13.71 16.10
C VAL A 373 28.89 -14.26 17.53
N HIS A 374 28.72 -15.57 17.72
CA HIS A 374 28.77 -16.20 19.04
C HIS A 374 30.18 -16.27 19.65
N HIS A 375 31.24 -16.14 18.85
CA HIS A 375 32.61 -15.96 19.37
C HIS A 375 32.88 -14.52 19.80
N LEU A 376 32.26 -13.53 19.15
CA LEU A 376 32.45 -12.12 19.48
C LEU A 376 31.72 -11.69 20.74
N TRP A 377 30.53 -12.26 20.97
CA TRP A 377 29.64 -11.86 22.06
C TRP A 377 28.94 -13.07 22.71
N PRO A 378 28.72 -13.02 24.04
CA PRO A 378 27.91 -14.02 24.72
C PRO A 378 26.48 -14.03 24.18
N ARG A 379 25.93 -15.22 23.89
CA ARG A 379 24.54 -15.38 23.46
C ARG A 379 23.58 -15.42 24.66
N ILE A 380 22.36 -14.90 24.48
CA ILE A 380 21.29 -15.04 25.46
C ILE A 380 20.54 -16.36 25.23
N PRO A 381 20.47 -17.28 26.22
CA PRO A 381 19.76 -18.54 26.08
C PRO A 381 18.29 -18.38 25.68
N GLY A 382 17.78 -19.27 24.83
CA GLY A 382 16.39 -19.26 24.38
C GLY A 382 16.01 -18.12 23.42
N LYS A 383 16.97 -17.29 22.98
CA LYS A 383 16.75 -16.19 22.01
C LYS A 383 17.26 -16.47 20.60
N PHE A 384 17.79 -17.66 20.35
CA PHE A 384 18.14 -18.10 19.00
C PHE A 384 16.91 -18.64 18.26
N LYS A 385 16.75 -18.26 16.98
CA LYS A 385 15.70 -18.77 16.10
C LYS A 385 16.24 -19.02 14.71
N ASP A 386 16.09 -20.26 14.24
CA ASP A 386 16.47 -20.66 12.88
C ASP A 386 15.23 -20.68 11.97
N TYR A 387 14.96 -19.55 11.30
CA TYR A 387 13.91 -19.50 10.27
C TYR A 387 14.40 -19.95 8.89
N ILE A 388 15.66 -20.36 8.75
CA ILE A 388 16.13 -20.95 7.50
C ILE A 388 15.68 -22.42 7.44
N SER A 389 15.83 -23.15 8.54
CA SER A 389 15.38 -24.54 8.66
C SER A 389 13.87 -24.65 8.86
N SER A 390 13.27 -23.70 9.60
CA SER A 390 11.82 -23.63 9.82
C SER A 390 11.26 -22.27 9.37
N PRO A 391 11.04 -22.07 8.05
CA PRO A 391 10.51 -20.81 7.52
C PRO A 391 9.15 -20.45 8.09
N LYS A 392 8.82 -19.15 8.14
CA LYS A 392 7.48 -18.70 8.50
C LYS A 392 6.47 -19.02 7.39
N THR A 393 5.18 -18.96 7.72
CA THR A 393 4.06 -19.18 6.77
C THR A 393 4.12 -18.26 5.55
N ASN A 394 4.64 -17.03 5.71
CA ASN A 394 4.83 -16.07 4.62
C ASN A 394 6.16 -16.23 3.86
N GLY A 395 6.87 -17.35 4.04
CA GLY A 395 8.13 -17.64 3.35
C GLY A 395 9.35 -16.90 3.91
N TYR A 396 9.21 -16.18 5.03
CA TYR A 396 10.33 -15.47 5.64
C TYR A 396 11.41 -16.44 6.16
N GLN A 397 12.66 -16.16 5.79
CA GLN A 397 13.85 -16.93 6.17
C GLN A 397 14.96 -15.99 6.67
N SER A 398 15.55 -16.33 7.82
CA SER A 398 16.70 -15.64 8.43
C SER A 398 17.14 -16.38 9.70
N LEU A 399 18.40 -16.27 10.10
CA LEU A 399 18.85 -16.65 11.44
C LEU A 399 18.75 -15.44 12.36
N HIS A 400 18.08 -15.58 13.49
CA HIS A 400 17.99 -14.54 14.51
C HIS A 400 18.70 -15.00 15.77
N THR A 401 19.59 -14.18 16.30
CA THR A 401 20.23 -14.41 17.60
C THR A 401 20.27 -13.11 18.38
N VAL A 402 20.13 -13.18 19.69
CA VAL A 402 20.34 -12.03 20.57
C VAL A 402 21.61 -12.25 21.37
N VAL A 403 22.52 -11.29 21.34
CA VAL A 403 23.80 -11.31 22.05
C VAL A 403 23.91 -10.13 23.00
N LEU A 404 24.83 -10.23 23.96
CA LEU A 404 25.09 -9.18 24.93
C LEU A 404 26.34 -8.38 24.52
N THR A 405 26.21 -7.08 24.36
CA THR A 405 27.33 -6.16 24.06
C THR A 405 28.21 -5.95 25.30
N LYS A 406 29.33 -5.24 25.13
CA LYS A 406 30.25 -4.95 26.25
C LYS A 406 29.58 -4.08 27.31
N GLU A 407 28.67 -3.23 26.88
CA GLU A 407 27.87 -2.31 27.70
C GLU A 407 26.69 -3.02 28.40
N LEU A 408 26.65 -4.36 28.35
CA LEU A 408 25.55 -5.19 28.85
C LEU A 408 24.19 -4.88 28.21
N LEU A 409 24.22 -4.27 27.02
CA LEU A 409 23.02 -3.97 26.25
C LEU A 409 22.76 -5.08 25.22
N PRO A 410 21.51 -5.50 25.04
CA PRO A 410 21.17 -6.56 24.10
C PRO A 410 21.22 -6.08 22.65
N LEU A 411 21.73 -6.94 21.78
CA LEU A 411 21.84 -6.69 20.35
C LEU A 411 21.23 -7.86 19.57
N GLU A 412 20.19 -7.60 18.78
CA GLU A 412 19.62 -8.59 17.88
C GLU A 412 20.43 -8.64 16.57
N ILE A 413 20.95 -9.81 16.20
CA ILE A 413 21.65 -10.02 14.94
C ILE A 413 20.81 -10.90 14.02
N GLN A 414 20.56 -10.40 12.81
CA GLN A 414 19.84 -11.09 11.74
C GLN A 414 20.80 -11.46 10.61
N ILE A 415 20.90 -12.74 10.27
CA ILE A 415 21.81 -13.23 9.24
C ILE A 415 20.99 -13.94 8.16
N ARG A 416 21.14 -13.51 6.92
CA ARG A 416 20.42 -14.09 5.78
C ARG A 416 21.19 -13.94 4.47
N THR A 417 20.83 -14.72 3.46
CA THR A 417 21.41 -14.56 2.12
C THR A 417 20.82 -13.35 1.40
N ARG A 418 21.44 -12.94 0.29
CA ARG A 418 20.87 -11.91 -0.59
C ARG A 418 19.47 -12.27 -1.10
N ASP A 419 19.24 -13.53 -1.48
CA ASP A 419 17.94 -13.98 -1.97
C ASP A 419 16.88 -13.97 -0.86
N MET A 420 17.23 -14.45 0.34
CA MET A 420 16.36 -14.37 1.52
C MET A 420 16.05 -12.92 1.91
N HIS A 421 17.01 -12.01 1.71
CA HIS A 421 16.79 -10.58 1.92
C HIS A 421 15.76 -10.03 0.93
N LEU A 422 15.94 -10.27 -0.37
CA LEU A 422 15.01 -9.80 -1.40
C LEU A 422 13.61 -10.38 -1.19
N GLN A 423 13.51 -11.68 -0.89
CA GLN A 423 12.25 -12.35 -0.57
C GLN A 423 11.55 -11.73 0.67
N ALA A 424 12.32 -11.34 1.68
CA ALA A 424 11.74 -10.75 2.89
C ALA A 424 11.27 -9.29 2.70
N GLU A 425 11.95 -8.50 1.87
CA GLU A 425 11.57 -7.10 1.63
C GLU A 425 10.43 -6.99 0.61
N PHE A 426 10.50 -7.78 -0.47
CA PHE A 426 9.61 -7.66 -1.63
C PHE A 426 8.61 -8.82 -1.78
N GLY A 427 8.68 -9.85 -0.92
CA GLY A 427 7.72 -10.95 -0.90
C GLY A 427 7.58 -11.65 -2.24
N ILE A 428 6.33 -11.87 -2.66
CA ILE A 428 5.98 -12.45 -3.97
C ILE A 428 6.60 -11.67 -5.14
N ALA A 429 6.80 -10.36 -5.01
CA ALA A 429 7.37 -9.54 -6.07
C ALA A 429 8.89 -9.77 -6.26
N ALA A 430 9.59 -10.31 -5.25
CA ALA A 430 11.00 -10.67 -5.37
C ALA A 430 11.24 -11.70 -6.50
N HIS A 431 10.29 -12.61 -6.71
CA HIS A 431 10.36 -13.62 -7.75
C HIS A 431 10.27 -13.02 -9.17
N TRP A 432 9.57 -11.88 -9.34
CA TRP A 432 9.51 -11.18 -10.63
C TRP A 432 10.83 -10.51 -10.98
N ARG A 433 11.50 -9.89 -10.00
CA ARG A 433 12.86 -9.34 -10.18
C ARG A 433 13.88 -10.38 -10.61
N TYR A 434 13.75 -11.63 -10.16
CA TYR A 434 14.72 -12.68 -10.48
C TYR A 434 14.55 -13.25 -11.89
N LYS A 435 13.33 -13.27 -12.44
CA LYS A 435 13.03 -13.91 -13.72
C LYS A 435 13.22 -13.01 -14.95
N GLU A 436 13.51 -11.73 -14.80
CA GLU A 436 13.82 -10.85 -15.95
C GLU A 436 15.09 -11.28 -16.73
N GLY A 437 15.93 -12.18 -16.17
CA GLY A 437 17.07 -12.78 -16.87
C GLY A 437 16.79 -14.09 -17.62
N VAL A 438 15.61 -14.71 -17.44
CA VAL A 438 15.27 -16.01 -18.05
C VAL A 438 13.96 -15.89 -18.82
N ARG A 439 14.03 -15.92 -20.15
CA ARG A 439 12.89 -15.95 -21.09
C ARG A 439 12.03 -17.22 -20.93
N ASN A 440 11.40 -17.43 -19.78
CA ASN A 440 10.45 -18.52 -19.56
C ASN A 440 9.07 -17.97 -19.22
N ARG A 441 8.12 -18.24 -20.13
CA ARG A 441 6.70 -17.84 -20.11
C ARG A 441 5.88 -18.61 -19.06
N SER A 442 6.40 -18.81 -17.85
CA SER A 442 5.61 -19.36 -16.74
C SER A 442 5.45 -18.30 -15.64
N SER A 443 4.38 -17.51 -15.78
CA SER A 443 3.82 -16.60 -14.79
C SER A 443 3.21 -17.36 -13.62
N SER A 444 3.97 -18.25 -12.98
CA SER A 444 3.53 -18.89 -11.74
C SER A 444 3.63 -17.85 -10.63
N VAL A 445 2.46 -17.37 -10.21
CA VAL A 445 2.29 -16.75 -8.89
C VAL A 445 2.80 -17.77 -7.85
N PRO A 446 3.58 -17.37 -6.83
CA PRO A 446 4.14 -18.30 -5.87
C PRO A 446 3.08 -19.22 -5.27
N GLY A 447 3.46 -20.48 -5.01
CA GLY A 447 2.56 -21.54 -4.51
C GLY A 447 1.78 -21.20 -3.24
N MET A 448 2.10 -20.10 -2.56
CA MET A 448 1.34 -19.56 -1.43
C MET A 448 -0.03 -19.00 -1.85
N VAL A 449 -0.13 -18.29 -2.97
CA VAL A 449 -1.44 -17.84 -3.53
C VAL A 449 -2.20 -19.03 -4.10
N GLU A 450 -1.48 -19.97 -4.71
CA GLU A 450 -2.03 -21.26 -5.17
C GLU A 450 -2.60 -22.08 -3.99
N TRP A 451 -1.93 -22.05 -2.83
CA TRP A 451 -2.37 -22.72 -1.61
C TRP A 451 -3.61 -22.06 -1.01
N VAL A 452 -3.65 -20.73 -0.94
CA VAL A 452 -4.87 -20.00 -0.53
C VAL A 452 -6.03 -20.38 -1.45
N ARG A 453 -5.84 -20.40 -2.78
CA ARG A 453 -6.87 -20.82 -3.74
C ARG A 453 -7.30 -22.29 -3.60
N LYS A 454 -6.42 -23.18 -3.14
CA LYS A 454 -6.71 -24.62 -2.99
C LYS A 454 -7.36 -24.99 -1.66
N VAL A 455 -7.08 -24.25 -0.58
CA VAL A 455 -7.51 -24.59 0.79
C VAL A 455 -8.75 -23.80 1.24
N VAL A 456 -9.08 -22.70 0.55
CA VAL A 456 -10.15 -21.80 0.97
C VAL A 456 -11.55 -22.31 0.57
N THR A 457 -12.48 -22.24 1.54
CA THR A 457 -13.93 -22.40 1.36
C THR A 457 -14.45 -21.37 0.35
N PHE A 458 -15.36 -21.75 -0.56
CA PHE A 458 -15.87 -20.82 -1.56
C PHE A 458 -16.71 -19.72 -0.88
N LEU A 459 -16.26 -18.47 -0.95
CA LEU A 459 -16.85 -17.32 -0.26
C LEU A 459 -17.53 -16.38 -1.26
N VAL A 460 -18.66 -15.79 -0.87
CA VAL A 460 -19.40 -14.78 -1.64
C VAL A 460 -19.73 -13.61 -0.72
N ILE A 461 -19.70 -12.38 -1.23
CA ILE A 461 -20.09 -11.19 -0.47
C ILE A 461 -21.58 -10.99 -0.66
N LEU A 462 -22.32 -10.96 0.45
CA LEU A 462 -23.75 -10.62 0.46
C LEU A 462 -23.94 -9.20 0.99
N LEU A 463 -24.66 -8.40 0.21
CA LEU A 463 -25.13 -7.08 0.53
C LEU A 463 -26.65 -7.13 0.76
N GLU A 464 -27.08 -6.91 2.00
CA GLU A 464 -28.50 -6.86 2.36
C GLU A 464 -28.77 -5.59 3.17
N ASN A 465 -29.70 -4.74 2.71
CA ASN A 465 -30.07 -3.51 3.41
C ASN A 465 -28.84 -2.67 3.82
N GLU A 466 -27.92 -2.48 2.87
CA GLU A 466 -26.63 -1.80 3.04
C GLU A 466 -25.62 -2.51 3.95
N LYS A 467 -25.97 -3.61 4.64
CA LYS A 467 -25.04 -4.40 5.44
C LYS A 467 -24.28 -5.41 4.58
N MET A 468 -22.97 -5.40 4.73
CA MET A 468 -22.06 -6.36 4.13
C MET A 468 -21.86 -7.56 5.05
N SER A 469 -21.97 -8.77 4.51
CA SER A 469 -21.54 -10.01 5.16
C SER A 469 -20.81 -10.90 4.16
N VAL A 470 -19.83 -11.67 4.62
CA VAL A 470 -19.15 -12.67 3.77
C VAL A 470 -19.70 -14.04 4.13
N GLN A 471 -20.28 -14.71 3.13
CA GLN A 471 -20.97 -16.00 3.24
C GLN A 471 -20.12 -17.13 2.67
N GLU A 472 -20.07 -18.26 3.36
CA GLU A 472 -19.38 -19.46 2.88
C GLU A 472 -20.36 -20.39 2.18
N LEU A 473 -20.04 -20.84 0.98
CA LEU A 473 -20.85 -21.67 0.12
C LEU A 473 -20.02 -22.87 -0.40
N PRO A 474 -20.66 -24.00 -0.76
CA PRO A 474 -20.01 -25.05 -1.53
C PRO A 474 -19.56 -24.56 -2.92
N LYS A 475 -18.56 -25.20 -3.52
CA LYS A 475 -18.19 -24.94 -4.93
C LYS A 475 -19.38 -25.25 -5.85
N ASN A 476 -19.54 -24.47 -6.91
CA ASN A 476 -20.65 -24.54 -7.88
C ASN A 476 -22.03 -24.19 -7.30
N SER A 477 -22.07 -23.45 -6.18
CA SER A 477 -23.34 -22.92 -5.66
C SER A 477 -23.92 -21.87 -6.61
N THR A 478 -25.23 -21.89 -6.78
CA THR A 478 -25.96 -20.90 -7.57
C THR A 478 -26.51 -19.77 -6.70
N ILE A 479 -26.96 -18.68 -7.33
CA ILE A 479 -27.68 -17.59 -6.64
C ILE A 479 -28.88 -18.15 -5.85
N SER A 480 -29.60 -19.11 -6.42
CA SER A 480 -30.73 -19.77 -5.76
C SER A 480 -30.34 -20.51 -4.48
N ASP A 481 -29.17 -21.14 -4.43
CA ASP A 481 -28.70 -21.88 -3.25
C ASP A 481 -28.35 -20.94 -2.09
N LEU A 482 -27.79 -19.77 -2.42
CA LEU A 482 -27.52 -18.71 -1.44
C LEU A 482 -28.84 -18.12 -0.88
N LEU A 483 -29.82 -17.85 -1.75
CA LEU A 483 -31.12 -17.32 -1.34
C LEU A 483 -31.90 -18.30 -0.44
N LYS A 484 -31.85 -19.61 -0.72
CA LYS A 484 -32.50 -20.64 0.10
C LYS A 484 -31.97 -20.71 1.54
N ARG A 485 -30.69 -20.35 1.77
CA ARG A 485 -30.08 -20.36 3.11
C ARG A 485 -30.49 -19.17 3.96
N SER A 486 -30.94 -18.08 3.34
CA SER A 486 -31.46 -16.92 4.05
C SER A 486 -32.97 -17.00 4.11
N ALA A 487 -33.48 -17.59 5.19
CA ALA A 487 -34.89 -17.97 5.38
C ALA A 487 -35.90 -16.79 5.42
N ASN A 488 -35.48 -15.55 5.15
CA ASN A 488 -36.27 -14.34 5.37
C ASN A 488 -36.76 -13.62 4.10
N TYR A 489 -36.46 -14.11 2.90
CA TYR A 489 -36.80 -13.40 1.67
C TYR A 489 -38.20 -13.78 1.12
N GLY A 490 -39.24 -13.40 1.86
CA GLY A 490 -40.64 -13.52 1.45
C GLY A 490 -41.16 -12.37 0.58
N MET A 491 -40.28 -11.53 0.04
CA MET A 491 -40.62 -10.31 -0.73
C MET A 491 -39.99 -10.38 -2.13
N PRO A 492 -40.59 -9.74 -3.16
CA PRO A 492 -39.90 -9.58 -4.44
C PRO A 492 -38.59 -8.82 -4.21
N LEU A 493 -37.46 -9.42 -4.58
CA LEU A 493 -36.14 -8.81 -4.49
C LEU A 493 -35.60 -8.58 -5.90
N ARG A 494 -35.03 -7.40 -6.13
CA ARG A 494 -34.19 -7.15 -7.30
C ARG A 494 -32.75 -7.50 -6.93
N LEU A 495 -32.13 -8.36 -7.71
CA LEU A 495 -30.79 -8.87 -7.49
C LEU A 495 -29.78 -8.18 -8.40
N ARG A 496 -28.67 -7.76 -7.82
CA ARG A 496 -27.48 -7.40 -8.60
C ARG A 496 -26.33 -8.32 -8.24
N LEU A 497 -25.63 -8.81 -9.26
CA LEU A 497 -24.37 -9.53 -9.13
C LEU A 497 -23.26 -8.64 -9.69
N ASN A 498 -22.26 -8.30 -8.89
CA ASN A 498 -21.15 -7.44 -9.31
C ASN A 498 -21.64 -6.15 -10.01
N CYS A 499 -22.61 -5.48 -9.39
CA CYS A 499 -23.26 -4.26 -9.88
C CYS A 499 -24.11 -4.41 -11.16
N GLN A 500 -24.28 -5.61 -11.71
CA GLN A 500 -25.14 -5.89 -12.86
C GLN A 500 -26.46 -6.54 -12.43
N VAL A 501 -27.58 -6.10 -13.00
CA VAL A 501 -28.89 -6.71 -12.71
C VAL A 501 -28.92 -8.12 -13.28
N VAL A 502 -29.25 -9.10 -12.43
CA VAL A 502 -29.30 -10.50 -12.85
C VAL A 502 -30.74 -10.97 -12.93
N HIS A 503 -31.08 -11.55 -14.08
CA HIS A 503 -32.37 -12.18 -14.33
C HIS A 503 -32.33 -13.71 -14.22
N ASN A 504 -31.14 -14.31 -14.34
CA ASN A 504 -30.96 -15.76 -14.26
C ASN A 504 -30.52 -16.22 -12.86
N TRP A 505 -31.42 -16.86 -12.12
CA TRP A 505 -31.18 -17.28 -10.73
C TRP A 505 -30.41 -18.59 -10.60
N ASN A 506 -30.19 -19.29 -11.72
CA ASN A 506 -29.37 -20.49 -11.80
C ASN A 506 -27.94 -20.19 -12.24
N GLN A 507 -27.58 -18.91 -12.35
CA GLN A 507 -26.21 -18.52 -12.63
C GLN A 507 -25.30 -18.99 -11.48
N GLU A 508 -24.24 -19.71 -11.83
CA GLU A 508 -23.21 -20.13 -10.89
C GLU A 508 -22.49 -18.91 -10.33
N LEU A 509 -22.34 -18.88 -9.01
CA LEU A 509 -21.55 -17.86 -8.34
C LEU A 509 -20.06 -18.16 -8.53
N LYS A 510 -19.28 -17.11 -8.65
CA LYS A 510 -17.81 -17.16 -8.60
C LYS A 510 -17.31 -16.70 -7.23
N MET A 511 -16.06 -17.07 -6.96
CA MET A 511 -15.40 -16.70 -5.71
C MET A 511 -15.45 -15.18 -5.56
N GLY A 512 -15.97 -14.73 -4.42
CA GLY A 512 -16.22 -13.36 -3.99
C GLY A 512 -16.92 -12.45 -4.98
N ASP A 513 -17.82 -13.04 -5.77
CA ASP A 513 -18.94 -12.29 -6.33
C ASP A 513 -19.66 -11.50 -5.23
N VAL A 514 -20.16 -10.32 -5.59
CA VAL A 514 -21.03 -9.52 -4.72
C VAL A 514 -22.46 -9.69 -5.15
N LEU A 515 -23.27 -10.26 -4.27
CA LEU A 515 -24.72 -10.32 -4.43
C LEU A 515 -25.36 -9.19 -3.62
N GLU A 516 -26.02 -8.26 -4.29
CA GLU A 516 -26.80 -7.20 -3.67
C GLU A 516 -28.29 -7.52 -3.76
N LEU A 517 -28.92 -7.61 -2.59
CA LEU A 517 -30.34 -7.83 -2.41
C LEU A 517 -31.03 -6.48 -2.22
N ILE A 518 -31.78 -6.05 -3.23
CA ILE A 518 -32.52 -4.80 -3.20
C ILE A 518 -34.00 -5.11 -2.99
N PRO A 519 -34.62 -4.62 -1.90
CA PRO A 519 -36.07 -4.70 -1.71
C PRO A 519 -36.81 -4.03 -2.87
N SER A 520 -37.81 -4.71 -3.47
CA SER A 520 -38.57 -4.13 -4.60
C SER A 520 -39.55 -3.02 -4.17
N THR A 521 -39.76 -2.81 -2.87
CA THR A 521 -40.56 -1.70 -2.34
C THR A 521 -39.64 -0.65 -1.70
N PRO A 522 -39.85 0.66 -1.96
CA PRO A 522 -39.04 1.70 -1.34
C PRO A 522 -39.33 1.71 0.16
N CYS A 523 -38.33 1.35 0.96
CA CYS A 523 -38.42 1.42 2.41
C CYS A 523 -38.58 2.89 2.82
N LYS A 524 -39.74 3.23 3.40
CA LYS A 524 -40.05 4.56 3.93
C LYS A 524 -39.30 4.83 5.24
N TYR A 525 -37.98 4.78 5.25
CA TYR A 525 -37.17 5.29 6.37
C TYR A 525 -35.79 5.69 5.85
N GLY A 526 -35.42 6.96 6.09
CA GLY A 526 -34.05 7.45 5.97
C GLY A 526 -33.75 8.29 4.72
N SER A 527 -33.68 9.60 4.92
CA SER A 527 -33.41 10.67 3.95
C SER A 527 -31.97 10.72 3.41
N HIS A 528 -31.44 9.59 2.91
CA HIS A 528 -30.16 9.54 2.16
C HIS A 528 -30.30 8.91 0.76
N THR A 529 -31.52 8.57 0.35
CA THR A 529 -31.83 7.90 -0.93
C THR A 529 -31.81 8.80 -2.17
N ARG A 530 -31.57 10.11 -2.04
CA ARG A 530 -31.55 11.03 -3.19
C ARG A 530 -30.23 11.07 -3.96
N ASP A 531 -29.08 10.85 -3.31
CA ASP A 531 -27.78 10.96 -3.99
C ASP A 531 -27.42 9.71 -4.80
N PHE A 532 -27.97 8.54 -4.44
CA PHE A 532 -27.75 7.28 -5.17
C PHE A 532 -28.65 7.11 -6.42
N HIS A 533 -29.88 7.63 -6.41
CA HIS A 533 -30.78 7.55 -7.58
C HIS A 533 -30.47 8.62 -8.63
N GLN A 534 -30.02 9.82 -8.22
CA GLN A 534 -29.73 10.92 -9.16
C GLN A 534 -28.45 10.73 -10.00
N MET A 535 -27.50 9.89 -9.59
CA MET A 535 -26.30 9.64 -10.40
C MET A 535 -26.50 8.61 -11.52
N PHE A 536 -27.50 7.73 -11.46
CA PHE A 536 -27.60 6.59 -12.39
C PHE A 536 -28.89 6.51 -13.21
N ASP A 537 -29.98 7.19 -12.84
CA ASP A 537 -31.25 7.13 -13.60
C ASP A 537 -31.30 8.07 -14.82
N HIS A 538 -30.32 8.96 -15.01
CA HIS A 538 -30.31 9.88 -16.16
C HIS A 538 -29.74 9.31 -17.48
N ARG A 539 -29.60 7.99 -17.63
CA ARG A 539 -29.05 7.38 -18.87
C ARG A 539 -29.92 6.33 -19.57
N LEU A 540 -31.21 6.23 -19.28
CA LEU A 540 -32.12 5.38 -20.06
C LEU A 540 -33.52 6.01 -20.22
N ALA A 541 -33.64 6.99 -21.13
CA ALA A 541 -34.87 7.25 -21.90
C ALA A 541 -34.72 8.51 -22.78
N VAL A 542 -34.12 8.41 -23.97
CA VAL A 542 -34.56 9.14 -25.18
C VAL A 542 -34.11 8.36 -26.42
N SER A 543 -34.97 7.50 -26.95
CA SER A 543 -35.10 7.27 -28.41
C SER A 543 -36.24 6.27 -28.69
N GLN A 544 -37.49 6.68 -28.53
CA GLN A 544 -38.62 6.20 -29.35
C GLN A 544 -39.70 7.29 -29.36
N SER A 545 -39.62 8.16 -30.37
CA SER A 545 -40.75 8.88 -30.97
C SER A 545 -40.32 9.34 -32.34
#